data_AF-A0A925HY47-F1
#
_entry.id   AF-A0A925HY47-F1
#
_cell.length_a   1.000
_cell.length_b   1.000
_cell.length_c   1.000
_cell.angle_alpha   90.00
_cell.angle_beta   90.00
_cell.angle_gamma   90.00
#
_symmetry.space_group_name_H-M   'P 1'
#
loop_
_entity.id
_entity.type
_entity.pdbx_description
1 polymer ?
#
loop_
_entity_poly.entity_id
_entity_poly.type
_entity_poly.pdbx_seq_one_letter_code
_entity_poly.pdbx_strand_id
1 'polypeptide(L)'
;MDLWMDKATLTAVFNLGFRQGASDREAAGMVLSHTETPPPPAKIPTAPTGITVPLEQRAWQEGYSMGFTMGSSLAELAAAKNPAASGLVGELQQDMVEMFGVFKRLEAMK
;
A
#
# COMPACT_ATOMS: atom_id res chain seq x y z
N MET A 1 -19.01 -19.47 -11.37
CA MET A 1 -17.89 -18.50 -11.22
C MET A 1 -17.80 -18.22 -9.74
N ASP A 2 -16.90 -18.92 -9.07
CA ASP A 2 -16.69 -18.69 -7.65
C ASP A 2 -16.29 -17.24 -7.43
N LEU A 3 -17.04 -16.57 -6.56
CA LEU A 3 -16.80 -15.22 -6.03
C LEU A 3 -15.54 -15.17 -5.13
N TRP A 4 -14.61 -16.11 -5.30
CA TRP A 4 -13.30 -16.05 -4.68
C TRP A 4 -12.61 -14.82 -5.26
N MET A 5 -12.35 -13.86 -4.37
CA MET A 5 -11.59 -12.65 -4.64
C MET A 5 -10.55 -12.85 -5.74
N ASP A 6 -10.61 -12.02 -6.76
CA ASP A 6 -9.48 -11.87 -7.67
C ASP A 6 -8.33 -11.20 -6.92
N LYS A 7 -7.57 -12.02 -6.20
CA LYS A 7 -6.45 -11.59 -5.35
C LYS A 7 -5.43 -10.80 -6.16
N ALA A 8 -5.25 -11.12 -7.44
CA ALA A 8 -4.35 -10.39 -8.32
C ALA A 8 -4.85 -8.95 -8.54
N THR A 9 -6.13 -8.77 -8.83
CA THR A 9 -6.75 -7.44 -8.95
C THR A 9 -6.69 -6.67 -7.64
N LEU A 10 -7.01 -7.31 -6.50
CA LEU A 10 -6.94 -6.65 -5.20
C LEU A 10 -5.51 -6.27 -4.81
N THR A 11 -4.51 -7.10 -5.15
CA THR A 11 -3.09 -6.76 -4.96
C THR A 11 -2.68 -5.58 -5.85
N ALA A 12 -3.14 -5.53 -7.10
CA ALA A 12 -2.85 -4.40 -7.97
C ALA A 12 -3.44 -3.10 -7.41
N VAL A 13 -4.69 -3.13 -6.95
CA VAL A 13 -5.36 -1.99 -6.32
C VAL A 13 -4.71 -1.60 -4.99
N PHE A 14 -4.33 -2.58 -4.18
CA PHE A 14 -3.55 -2.37 -2.97
C PHE A 14 -2.24 -1.64 -3.26
N ASN A 15 -1.48 -2.09 -4.26
CA ASN A 15 -0.19 -1.48 -4.62
C ASN A 15 -0.35 -0.06 -5.19
N LEU A 16 -1.48 0.25 -5.82
CA LEU A 16 -1.82 1.63 -6.20
C LEU A 16 -1.96 2.52 -4.96
N GLY A 17 -2.72 2.07 -3.96
CA GLY A 17 -2.83 2.75 -2.68
C GLY A 17 -1.48 2.89 -2.00
N PHE A 18 -0.71 1.81 -1.94
CA PHE A 18 0.61 1.75 -1.30
C PHE A 18 1.59 2.78 -1.86
N ARG A 19 1.71 2.88 -3.19
CA ARG A 19 2.57 3.90 -3.81
C ARG A 19 2.08 5.32 -3.51
N GLN A 20 0.77 5.53 -3.49
CA GLN A 20 0.21 6.85 -3.15
C GLN A 20 0.51 7.22 -1.70
N GLY A 21 0.32 6.29 -0.75
CA GLY A 21 0.62 6.52 0.66
C GLY A 21 2.09 6.86 0.89
N ALA A 22 3.00 6.13 0.24
CA ALA A 22 4.43 6.42 0.32
C ALA A 22 4.80 7.81 -0.23
N SER A 23 4.17 8.20 -1.34
CA SER A 23 4.39 9.50 -1.98
C SER A 23 3.82 10.65 -1.13
N ASP A 24 2.62 10.49 -0.57
CA ASP A 24 1.99 11.50 0.27
C ASP A 24 2.73 11.67 1.60
N ARG A 25 3.27 10.58 2.17
CA ARG A 25 4.17 10.63 3.33
C ARG A 25 5.42 11.48 3.02
N GLU A 26 6.09 11.20 1.91
CA GLU A 26 7.28 11.96 1.49
C GLU A 26 6.92 13.44 1.28
N ALA A 27 5.81 13.74 0.60
CA ALA A 27 5.33 15.10 0.38
C ALA A 27 5.00 15.82 1.70
N ALA A 28 4.59 15.09 2.74
CA ALA A 28 4.40 15.61 4.09
C ALA A 28 5.72 15.82 4.86
N GLY A 29 6.88 15.53 4.25
CA GLY A 29 8.21 15.65 4.85
C GLY A 29 8.55 14.53 5.83
N MET A 30 7.76 13.45 5.87
CA MET A 30 7.93 12.35 6.81
C MET A 30 8.81 11.25 6.20
N VAL A 31 10.11 11.48 6.08
CA VAL A 31 11.04 10.46 5.54
C VAL A 31 11.08 9.23 6.47
N LEU A 32 11.16 8.01 5.92
CA LEU A 32 11.30 6.80 6.74
C LEU A 32 12.61 6.90 7.50
N SER A 33 12.55 6.98 8.83
CA SER A 33 13.72 6.79 9.67
C SER A 33 13.82 5.32 10.05
N HIS A 34 15.04 4.79 10.13
CA HIS A 34 15.30 3.45 10.66
C HIS A 34 14.94 3.30 12.14
N THR A 35 14.68 4.40 12.85
CA THR A 35 14.40 4.42 14.29
C THR A 35 12.94 4.65 14.64
N GLU A 36 12.13 5.14 13.70
CA GLU A 36 10.76 5.55 13.98
C GLU A 36 9.85 5.21 12.81
N THR A 37 8.84 4.39 13.09
CA THR A 37 7.73 4.17 12.18
C THR A 37 6.91 5.47 12.10
N PRO A 38 6.63 6.01 10.90
CA PRO A 38 5.74 7.13 10.73
C PRO A 38 4.40 6.86 11.42
N PRO A 39 3.75 7.90 11.99
CA PRO A 39 2.39 7.75 12.47
C PRO A 39 1.47 7.34 11.32
N PRO A 40 0.35 6.65 11.61
CA PRO A 40 -0.65 6.35 10.60
C PRO A 40 -1.15 7.65 9.95
N PRO A 41 -1.58 7.60 8.67
CA PRO A 41 -2.05 8.79 7.98
C PRO A 41 -3.25 9.41 8.72
N ALA A 42 -3.19 10.72 8.95
CA ALA A 42 -4.27 11.46 9.60
C ALA A 42 -5.60 11.37 8.82
N LYS A 43 -5.52 11.22 7.50
CA LYS A 43 -6.66 10.99 6.62
C LYS A 43 -6.22 10.10 5.46
N ILE A 44 -7.03 9.09 5.19
CA ILE A 44 -6.91 8.26 3.98
C ILE A 44 -7.72 8.96 2.88
N PRO A 45 -7.15 9.25 1.70
CA PRO A 45 -7.88 9.85 0.60
C PRO A 45 -9.01 8.92 0.12
N THR A 46 -9.91 9.46 -0.69
CA THR A 46 -10.85 8.61 -1.42
C THR A 46 -10.09 7.88 -2.52
N ALA A 47 -10.43 6.60 -2.74
CA ALA A 47 -9.84 5.83 -3.84
C ALA A 47 -10.13 6.52 -5.20
N PRO A 48 -9.22 6.43 -6.17
CA PRO A 48 -9.42 6.93 -7.53
C PRO A 48 -10.75 6.50 -8.15
N THR A 49 -11.31 7.34 -9.03
CA THR A 49 -12.63 7.13 -9.65
C THR A 49 -12.76 5.83 -10.47
N GLY A 50 -11.65 5.22 -10.87
CA GLY A 50 -11.62 3.90 -11.51
C GLY A 50 -11.82 2.71 -10.56
N ILE A 51 -11.84 2.94 -9.25
CA ILE A 51 -12.02 1.90 -8.22
C ILE A 51 -13.42 2.04 -7.61
N THR A 52 -14.37 1.32 -8.20
CA THR A 52 -15.80 1.45 -7.87
C THR A 52 -16.32 0.31 -6.99
N VAL A 53 -15.61 -0.81 -6.94
CA VAL A 53 -16.04 -1.97 -6.13
C VAL A 53 -15.67 -1.72 -4.67
N PRO A 54 -16.58 -1.87 -3.69
CA PRO A 54 -16.30 -1.61 -2.28
C PRO A 54 -15.08 -2.37 -1.74
N LEU A 55 -14.89 -3.60 -2.20
CA LEU A 55 -13.75 -4.44 -1.82
C LEU A 55 -12.41 -3.91 -2.35
N GLU A 56 -12.40 -3.41 -3.58
CA GLU A 56 -11.23 -2.76 -4.18
C GLU A 56 -10.94 -1.43 -3.50
N GLN A 57 -11.97 -0.64 -3.18
CA GLN A 57 -11.82 0.60 -2.40
C GLN A 57 -11.15 0.32 -1.07
N ARG A 58 -11.52 -0.78 -0.41
CA ARG A 58 -10.90 -1.19 0.84
C ARG A 58 -9.46 -1.67 0.66
N ALA A 59 -9.19 -2.47 -0.38
CA ALA A 59 -7.82 -2.88 -0.71
C ALA A 59 -6.92 -1.66 -0.96
N TRP A 60 -7.44 -0.65 -1.66
CA TRP A 60 -6.75 0.62 -1.89
C TRP A 60 -6.47 1.37 -0.59
N GLN A 61 -7.44 1.47 0.32
CA GLN A 61 -7.28 2.14 1.63
C GLN A 61 -6.25 1.44 2.52
N GLU A 62 -6.29 0.11 2.60
CA GLU A 62 -5.30 -0.69 3.33
C GLU A 62 -3.91 -0.51 2.73
N GLY A 63 -3.82 -0.54 1.40
CA GLY A 63 -2.59 -0.25 0.65
C GLY A 63 -2.04 1.11 1.00
N TYR A 64 -2.87 2.16 0.92
CA TYR A 64 -2.49 3.53 1.26
C TYR A 64 -1.95 3.65 2.68
N SER A 65 -2.67 3.11 3.67
CA SER A 65 -2.23 3.19 5.06
C SER A 65 -0.88 2.50 5.28
N MET A 66 -0.64 1.37 4.61
CA MET A 66 0.61 0.63 4.74
C MET A 66 1.75 1.33 3.97
N GLY A 67 1.48 1.81 2.76
CA GLY A 67 2.45 2.59 2.00
C GLY A 67 2.88 3.86 2.73
N PHE A 68 1.95 4.52 3.41
CA PHE A 68 2.23 5.70 4.22
C PHE A 68 3.10 5.38 5.44
N THR A 69 3.11 4.17 5.98
CA THR A 69 3.90 3.84 7.18
C THR A 69 5.20 3.11 6.86
N MET A 70 5.28 2.36 5.76
CA MET A 70 6.46 1.54 5.46
C MET A 70 6.84 1.51 3.97
N GLY A 71 6.02 2.07 3.09
CA GLY A 71 6.32 2.12 1.66
C GLY A 71 7.36 3.17 1.34
N SER A 72 8.18 2.90 0.35
CA SER A 72 9.16 3.82 -0.21
C SER A 72 8.58 4.55 -1.41
N SER A 73 8.78 5.86 -1.48
CA SER A 73 8.31 6.69 -2.58
C SER A 73 9.12 6.43 -3.85
N LEU A 74 8.61 6.88 -5.00
CA LEU A 74 9.36 6.81 -6.26
C LEU A 74 10.68 7.61 -6.21
N ALA A 75 10.73 8.72 -5.45
CA ALA A 75 11.96 9.49 -5.30
C ALA A 75 12.97 8.75 -4.42
N GLU A 76 12.55 8.12 -3.32
CA GLU A 76 13.39 7.28 -2.46
C GLU A 76 13.95 6.09 -3.26
N LEU A 77 13.10 5.43 -4.06
CA LEU A 77 13.49 4.32 -4.93
C LEU A 77 14.47 4.78 -6.03
N ALA A 78 14.24 5.93 -6.65
CA ALA A 78 15.11 6.47 -7.70
C ALA A 78 16.46 6.97 -7.15
N ALA A 79 16.49 7.49 -5.93
CA ALA A 79 17.70 7.94 -5.26
C ALA A 79 18.59 6.77 -4.80
N ALA A 80 18.01 5.58 -4.58
CA ALA A 80 18.75 4.41 -4.16
C ALA A 80 19.52 3.76 -5.31
N LYS A 81 20.83 3.59 -5.12
CA LYS A 81 21.69 2.85 -6.07
C LYS A 81 21.29 1.38 -6.24
N ASN A 82 20.74 0.78 -5.18
CA ASN A 82 20.19 -0.57 -5.20
C ASN A 82 18.98 -0.64 -4.23
N PRO A 83 17.76 -0.35 -4.71
CA PRO A 83 16.57 -0.23 -3.87
C PRO A 83 16.29 -1.50 -3.05
N ALA A 84 16.49 -2.68 -3.65
CA ALA A 84 16.28 -3.97 -3.00
C ALA A 84 17.29 -4.22 -1.87
N ALA A 85 18.56 -3.86 -2.08
CA ALA A 85 19.58 -3.99 -1.03
C ALA A 85 19.44 -2.96 0.10
N SER A 86 18.75 -1.85 -0.16
CA SER A 86 18.45 -0.81 0.82
C SER A 86 17.17 -1.08 1.62
N GLY A 87 16.46 -2.18 1.35
CA GLY A 87 15.20 -2.51 2.01
C GLY A 87 14.05 -1.56 1.64
N LEU A 88 14.17 -0.84 0.53
CA LEU A 88 13.11 0.03 0.03
C LEU A 88 12.05 -0.81 -0.69
N VAL A 89 10.79 -0.56 -0.37
CA VAL A 89 9.65 -1.33 -0.88
C VAL A 89 8.71 -0.39 -1.61
N GLY A 90 8.64 -0.50 -2.93
CA GLY A 90 7.71 0.28 -3.77
C GLY A 90 6.40 -0.43 -4.06
N GLU A 91 6.37 -1.75 -3.91
CA GLU A 91 5.21 -2.60 -4.14
C GLU A 91 5.36 -3.91 -3.36
N LEU A 92 4.23 -4.55 -3.05
CA LEU A 92 4.19 -5.85 -2.39
C LEU A 92 3.66 -6.91 -3.36
N GLN A 93 4.33 -8.06 -3.40
CA GLN A 93 3.82 -9.23 -4.11
C GLN A 93 2.57 -9.79 -3.42
N GLN A 94 1.72 -10.50 -4.17
CA GLN A 94 0.47 -11.06 -3.64
C GLN A 94 0.69 -11.89 -2.37
N ASP A 95 1.73 -12.72 -2.33
CA ASP A 95 2.06 -13.56 -1.18
C ASP A 95 2.43 -12.72 0.06
N MET A 96 3.08 -11.57 -0.14
CA MET A 96 3.36 -10.63 0.95
C MET A 96 2.08 -9.94 1.43
N VAL A 97 1.20 -9.52 0.52
CA VAL A 97 -0.12 -8.95 0.85
C VAL A 97 -0.96 -9.95 1.65
N GLU A 98 -0.88 -11.24 1.30
CA GLU A 98 -1.51 -12.33 2.06
C GLU A 98 -0.87 -12.53 3.44
N MET A 99 0.46 -12.49 3.53
CA MET A 99 1.21 -12.60 4.80
C MET A 99 0.84 -11.46 5.77
N PHE A 100 0.62 -10.25 5.27
CA PHE A 100 0.12 -9.11 6.06
C PHE A 100 -1.36 -9.24 6.46
N GLY A 101 -2.03 -10.33 6.07
CA GLY A 101 -3.42 -10.62 6.41
C GLY A 101 -4.43 -9.71 5.75
N VAL A 102 -4.05 -8.99 4.68
CA VAL A 102 -4.92 -8.03 4.00
C VAL A 102 -6.17 -8.73 3.46
N PHE A 103 -6.00 -9.86 2.76
CA PHE A 103 -7.15 -10.61 2.23
C PHE A 103 -8.09 -11.11 3.33
N LYS A 104 -7.55 -11.61 4.45
CA LYS A 104 -8.37 -12.04 5.60
C LYS A 104 -9.21 -10.89 6.17
N ARG A 105 -8.65 -9.68 6.27
CA ARG A 105 -9.39 -8.48 6.72
C ARG A 105 -10.47 -8.08 5.72
N LEU A 106 -10.18 -8.18 4.43
CA LEU A 106 -11.16 -7.91 3.37
C LEU A 106 -12.31 -8.94 3.38
N GLU A 107 -12.04 -10.21 3.70
CA GLU A 107 -13.06 -11.26 3.79
C GLU A 107 -13.96 -11.12 5.03
N ALA A 108 -13.38 -10.71 6.16
CA ALA A 108 -14.12 -10.53 7.42
C ALA A 108 -15.08 -9.32 7.42
N MET A 109 -15.02 -8.48 6.39
CA MET A 109 -15.84 -7.28 6.24
C MET A 109 -16.98 -7.42 5.22
N LYS A 110 -17.25 -8.65 4.73
CA LYS A 110 -18.51 -9.01 4.06
C LYS A 110 -19.67 -9.00 5.06
#